data_AF-A0A972J2K3-F1
#
_entry.id   AF-A0A972J2K3-F1
#
_cell.length_a   1.000
_cell.length_b   1.000
_cell.length_c   1.000
_cell.angle_alpha   90.00
_cell.angle_beta   90.00
_cell.angle_gamma   90.00
#
_symmetry.space_group_name_H-M   'P 1'
#
loop_
_entity.id
_entity.type
_entity.pdbx_description
1 polymer ?
#
loop_
_entity_poly.entity_id
_entity_poly.type
_entity_poly.pdbx_seq_one_letter_code
_entity_poly.pdbx_strand_id
1 'polypeptide(L)'
;MEKLGLNLGFLIVQIINFLVILVVLRAWVYTPLQNSLKKRRETIEKGLEDARVAAEARENAERDAAGILAEAQNNAAQLIREAKEKAELAGREVKASVEADIAKTRREAAVEVERERERVLGEIRTNVAALAIAAAQKLVGEALDEKRQHELVAEFFSGIKGGKVTILEENELKGKNAEVVSALPLTRDEQKVIQGEMLSKLGETAAVSFNVDPKLLGGLVVRVGDTVIDGSVAGQIQSLRATLE
;
A
#
# COMPACT_ATOMS: atom_id res chain seq x y z
N MET A 1 49.22 -1.45 146.57
CA MET A 1 48.64 -1.76 145.24
C MET A 1 49.76 -1.69 144.21
N GLU A 2 50.61 -2.72 144.16
CA GLU A 2 51.83 -2.73 143.33
C GLU A 2 52.06 -4.15 142.74
N LYS A 3 50.97 -4.80 142.31
CA LYS A 3 50.95 -6.17 141.74
C LYS A 3 50.10 -6.32 140.46
N LEU A 4 49.95 -5.22 139.74
CA LEU A 4 49.68 -5.20 138.31
C LEU A 4 50.61 -4.08 137.83
N GLY A 5 51.63 -4.39 137.02
CA GLY A 5 52.61 -3.42 136.50
C GLY A 5 52.00 -2.39 135.54
N LEU A 6 50.88 -1.80 135.93
CA LEU A 6 50.05 -0.88 135.18
C LEU A 6 50.35 0.53 135.69
N ASN A 7 51.34 1.14 135.05
CA ASN A 7 51.55 2.58 135.13
C ASN A 7 50.38 3.28 134.44
N LEU A 8 49.40 3.81 135.18
CA LEU A 8 48.25 4.54 134.60
C LEU A 8 48.70 5.71 133.71
N GLY A 9 49.80 6.39 134.05
CA GLY A 9 50.41 7.40 133.19
C GLY A 9 50.90 6.84 131.86
N PHE A 10 51.54 5.67 131.87
CA PHE A 10 51.97 4.97 130.65
C PHE A 10 50.78 4.50 129.81
N LEU A 11 49.70 4.01 130.44
CA LEU A 11 48.47 3.63 129.75
C LEU A 11 47.82 4.82 129.03
N ILE A 12 47.74 5.99 129.68
CA ILE A 12 47.18 7.21 129.07
C ILE A 12 48.04 7.65 127.88
N VAL A 13 49.36 7.68 128.03
CA VAL A 13 50.29 8.01 126.92
C VAL A 13 50.17 7.00 125.78
N GLN A 14 50.03 5.70 126.08
CA GLN A 14 49.84 4.65 125.07
C GLN A 14 48.49 4.77 124.35
N ILE A 15 47.41 5.15 125.05
CA ILE A 15 46.11 5.43 124.44
C ILE A 15 46.21 6.65 123.52
N ILE A 16 46.85 7.73 123.96
CA ILE A 16 47.05 8.92 123.14
C ILE A 16 47.89 8.57 121.89
N ASN A 17 48.99 7.83 122.05
CA ASN A 17 49.81 7.37 120.94
C ASN A 17 49.02 6.48 119.96
N PHE A 18 48.23 5.53 120.47
CA PHE A 18 47.33 4.72 119.66
C PHE A 18 46.29 5.58 118.92
N LEU A 19 45.71 6.59 119.57
CA LEU A 19 44.73 7.48 118.95
C LEU A 19 45.37 8.32 117.83
N VAL A 20 46.58 8.81 118.05
CA VAL A 20 47.35 9.54 117.03
C VAL A 20 47.62 8.63 115.82
N ILE A 21 48.11 7.40 116.05
CA ILE A 21 48.33 6.42 114.98
C ILE A 21 47.02 6.05 114.27
N LEU A 22 45.91 5.89 115.01
CA LEU A 22 44.59 5.59 114.45
C LEU A 22 44.12 6.71 113.53
N VAL A 23 44.26 7.98 113.94
CA VAL A 23 43.90 9.14 113.12
C VAL A 23 44.78 9.21 111.88
N VAL A 24 46.09 9.00 112.00
CA VAL A 24 47.02 8.97 110.86
C VAL A 24 46.67 7.84 109.89
N LEU A 25 46.47 6.60 110.36
CA LEU A 25 46.07 5.47 109.53
C LEU A 25 44.72 5.68 108.85
N ARG A 26 43.75 6.27 109.58
CA ARG A 26 42.44 6.59 109.03
C ARG A 26 42.55 7.63 107.91
N ALA A 27 43.34 8.68 108.13
CA ALA A 27 43.52 9.76 107.16
C ALA A 27 44.36 9.31 105.95
N TRP A 28 45.47 8.60 106.16
CA TRP A 28 46.46 8.27 105.12
C TRP A 28 46.30 6.90 104.45
N VAL A 29 45.64 5.92 105.08
CA VAL A 29 45.53 4.57 104.49
C VAL A 29 44.08 4.24 104.16
N TYR A 30 43.17 4.37 105.13
CA TYR A 30 41.78 3.97 104.96
C TYR A 30 41.06 4.80 103.89
N THR A 31 41.21 6.13 103.96
CA THR A 31 40.59 7.06 103.01
C THR A 31 41.04 6.84 101.55
N PRO A 32 42.36 6.79 101.22
CA PRO A 32 42.78 6.54 99.84
C PRO A 32 42.44 5.13 99.34
N LEU A 33 42.42 4.12 100.21
CA LEU A 33 42.02 2.76 99.84
C LEU A 33 40.55 2.71 99.39
N GLN A 34 39.65 3.32 100.16
CA GLN A 34 38.23 3.40 99.81
C GLN A 34 37.99 4.22 98.54
N ASN A 35 38.67 5.35 98.39
CA ASN A 35 38.58 6.16 97.18
C ASN A 35 39.04 5.40 95.93
N SER A 36 40.10 4.59 96.05
CA SER A 36 40.61 3.76 94.96
C SER A 36 39.63 2.65 94.56
N LEU A 37 39.01 1.98 95.53
CA LEU A 37 37.99 0.95 95.28
C LEU A 37 36.71 1.55 94.69
N LYS A 38 36.25 2.70 95.20
CA LYS A 38 35.09 3.41 94.67
C LYS A 38 35.32 3.86 93.23
N LYS A 39 36.49 4.45 92.93
CA LYS A 39 36.86 4.87 91.57
C LYS A 39 36.88 3.69 90.60
N ARG A 40 37.44 2.54 91.01
CA ARG A 40 37.42 1.30 90.21
C ARG A 40 36.00 0.82 89.96
N ARG A 41 35.17 0.75 91.00
CA ARG A 41 33.76 0.33 90.89
C ARG A 41 33.00 1.24 89.92
N GLU A 42 33.15 2.55 90.06
CA GLU A 42 32.51 3.55 89.20
C GLU A 42 32.98 3.44 87.74
N THR A 43 34.27 3.21 87.50
CA THR A 43 34.81 3.02 86.13
C THR A 43 34.26 1.75 85.48
N ILE A 44 34.12 0.66 86.25
CA ILE A 44 33.55 -0.61 85.76
C ILE A 44 32.06 -0.44 85.45
N GLU A 45 31.31 0.17 86.38
CA GLU A 45 29.88 0.41 86.23
C GLU A 45 29.60 1.30 85.01
N LYS A 46 30.36 2.39 84.87
CA LYS A 46 30.24 3.31 83.74
C LYS A 46 30.66 2.63 82.43
N GLY A 47 31.74 1.85 82.43
CA GLY A 47 32.18 1.11 81.26
C GLY A 47 31.19 0.03 80.81
N LEU A 48 30.52 -0.64 81.75
CA LEU A 48 29.48 -1.62 81.45
C LEU A 48 28.23 -0.95 80.89
N GLU A 49 27.82 0.18 81.47
CA GLU A 49 26.68 0.96 80.97
C GLU A 49 26.96 1.56 79.58
N ASP A 50 28.14 2.13 79.36
CA ASP A 50 28.55 2.64 78.05
C ASP A 50 28.58 1.53 76.99
N ALA A 51 29.06 0.32 77.36
CA ALA A 51 29.04 -0.83 76.47
C ALA A 51 27.62 -1.31 76.16
N ARG A 52 26.72 -1.28 77.15
CA ARG A 52 25.30 -1.63 76.98
C ARG A 52 24.60 -0.64 76.04
N VAL A 53 24.79 0.66 76.26
CA VAL A 53 24.23 1.72 75.41
C VAL A 53 24.79 1.64 73.99
N ALA A 54 26.09 1.38 73.83
CA ALA A 54 26.70 1.20 72.52
C ALA A 54 26.13 -0.02 71.77
N ALA A 55 25.90 -1.14 72.49
CA ALA A 55 25.29 -2.34 71.90
C ALA A 55 23.83 -2.07 71.48
N GLU A 56 23.04 -1.43 72.33
CA GLU A 56 21.65 -1.06 72.04
C GLU A 56 21.53 -0.07 70.88
N ALA A 57 22.40 0.96 70.85
CA ALA A 57 22.48 1.91 69.75
C ALA A 57 22.86 1.24 68.43
N ARG A 58 23.78 0.27 68.46
CA ARG A 58 24.16 -0.50 67.27
C ARG A 58 22.99 -1.36 66.78
N GLU A 59 22.30 -2.07 67.68
CA GLU A 59 21.15 -2.90 67.30
C GLU A 59 20.03 -2.05 66.67
N ASN A 60 19.73 -0.88 67.25
CA ASN A 60 18.74 0.03 66.69
C ASN A 60 19.20 0.59 65.33
N ALA A 61 20.47 0.98 65.18
CA ALA A 61 21.00 1.42 63.89
C ALA A 61 20.95 0.32 62.82
N GLU A 62 21.20 -0.94 63.18
CA GLU A 62 21.08 -2.08 62.27
C GLU A 62 19.62 -2.33 61.86
N ARG A 63 18.66 -2.20 62.79
CA ARG A 63 17.22 -2.30 62.48
C ARG A 63 16.77 -1.17 61.56
N ASP A 64 17.18 0.07 61.82
CA ASP A 64 16.84 1.21 61.00
C ASP A 64 17.45 1.07 59.59
N ALA A 65 18.70 0.64 59.49
CA ALA A 65 19.36 0.37 58.22
C ALA A 65 18.64 -0.74 57.43
N ALA A 66 18.22 -1.82 58.10
CA ALA A 66 17.44 -2.89 57.48
C ALA A 66 16.06 -2.38 56.99
N GLY A 67 15.41 -1.50 57.77
CA GLY A 67 14.16 -0.86 57.38
C GLY A 67 14.31 0.01 56.13
N ILE A 68 15.31 0.89 56.12
CA ILE A 68 15.63 1.75 54.97
C ILE A 68 15.93 0.91 53.72
N LEU A 69 16.69 -0.19 53.86
CA LEU A 69 17.01 -1.06 52.74
C LEU A 69 15.77 -1.77 52.19
N ALA A 70 14.89 -2.26 53.07
CA ALA A 70 13.63 -2.88 52.67
C ALA A 70 12.70 -1.89 51.97
N GLU A 71 12.58 -0.67 52.48
CA GLU A 71 11.80 0.40 51.86
C GLU A 71 12.38 0.79 50.48
N ALA A 72 13.70 0.95 50.39
CA ALA A 72 14.38 1.25 49.13
C ALA A 72 14.16 0.14 48.09
N GLN A 73 14.21 -1.14 48.49
CA GLN A 73 13.91 -2.26 47.61
C GLN A 73 12.44 -2.25 47.14
N ASN A 74 11.50 -1.95 48.03
CA ASN A 74 10.08 -1.84 47.68
C ASN A 74 9.83 -0.69 46.70
N ASN A 75 10.41 0.48 46.97
CA ASN A 75 10.30 1.65 46.10
C ASN A 75 10.94 1.39 44.72
N ALA A 76 12.10 0.75 44.68
CA ALA A 76 12.74 0.34 43.43
C ALA A 76 11.87 -0.65 42.64
N ALA A 77 11.30 -1.65 43.32
CA ALA A 77 10.41 -2.62 42.68
C ALA A 77 9.13 -1.95 42.15
N GLN A 78 8.57 -1.00 42.89
CA GLN A 78 7.43 -0.20 42.45
C GLN A 78 7.78 0.66 41.23
N LEU A 79 8.90 1.37 41.27
CA LEU A 79 9.37 2.20 40.16
C LEU A 79 9.56 1.37 38.88
N ILE A 80 10.13 0.16 38.98
CA ILE A 80 10.30 -0.74 37.84
C ILE A 80 8.94 -1.19 37.29
N ARG A 81 7.97 -1.50 38.16
CA ARG A 81 6.61 -1.87 37.72
C ARG A 81 5.93 -0.71 36.99
N GLU A 82 5.96 0.48 37.57
CA GLU A 82 5.38 1.70 36.96
C GLU A 82 6.06 2.04 35.63
N ALA A 83 7.39 1.94 35.57
CA ALA A 83 8.15 2.17 34.33
C ALA A 83 7.77 1.15 33.24
N LYS A 84 7.60 -0.13 33.61
CA LYS A 84 7.16 -1.17 32.67
C LYS A 84 5.74 -0.92 32.18
N GLU A 85 4.81 -0.58 33.07
CA GLU A 85 3.43 -0.26 32.69
C GLU A 85 3.36 0.94 31.75
N LYS A 86 4.09 2.03 32.06
CA LYS A 86 4.19 3.20 31.17
C LYS A 86 4.80 2.85 29.81
N ALA A 87 5.84 2.01 29.79
CA ALA A 87 6.46 1.57 28.55
C ALA A 87 5.50 0.71 27.70
N GLU A 88 4.71 -0.16 28.32
CA GLU A 88 3.68 -0.95 27.63
C GLU A 88 2.55 -0.07 27.09
N LEU A 89 2.07 0.91 27.87
CA LEU A 89 1.07 1.88 27.42
C LEU A 89 1.57 2.71 26.25
N ALA A 90 2.77 3.28 26.34
CA ALA A 90 3.39 4.02 25.25
C ALA A 90 3.59 3.14 24.00
N GLY A 91 4.00 1.88 24.19
CA GLY A 91 4.14 0.92 23.09
C GLY A 91 2.81 0.60 22.40
N ARG A 92 1.71 0.48 23.16
CA ARG A 92 0.36 0.29 22.60
C ARG A 92 -0.13 1.53 21.88
N GLU A 93 0.08 2.71 22.46
CA GLU A 93 -0.32 4.00 21.88
C GLU A 93 0.39 4.26 20.55
N VAL A 94 1.71 4.04 20.49
CA VAL A 94 2.49 4.17 19.24
C VAL A 94 1.98 3.20 18.18
N LYS A 95 1.74 1.93 18.53
CA LYS A 95 1.19 0.96 17.57
C LYS A 95 -0.20 1.38 17.06
N ALA A 96 -1.09 1.80 17.95
CA ALA A 96 -2.42 2.26 17.59
C ALA A 96 -2.38 3.51 16.68
N SER A 97 -1.48 4.46 16.98
CA SER A 97 -1.27 5.65 16.14
C SER A 97 -0.76 5.25 14.75
N VAL A 98 0.23 4.37 14.67
CA VAL A 98 0.80 3.91 13.39
C VAL A 98 -0.25 3.16 12.56
N GLU A 99 -1.06 2.29 13.17
CA GLU A 99 -2.16 1.61 12.48
C GLU A 99 -3.22 2.61 11.96
N ALA A 100 -3.55 3.62 12.76
CA ALA A 100 -4.46 4.70 12.36
C ALA A 100 -3.89 5.51 11.17
N ASP A 101 -2.60 5.85 11.22
CA ASP A 101 -1.90 6.57 10.15
C ASP A 101 -1.84 5.73 8.87
N ILE A 102 -1.47 4.45 8.96
CA ILE A 102 -1.49 3.53 7.80
C ILE A 102 -2.89 3.45 7.21
N ALA A 103 -3.92 3.33 8.04
CA ALA A 103 -5.30 3.27 7.56
C ALA A 103 -5.72 4.58 6.88
N LYS A 104 -5.27 5.73 7.39
CA LYS A 104 -5.50 7.05 6.79
C LYS A 104 -4.78 7.16 5.44
N THR A 105 -3.49 6.86 5.39
CA THR A 105 -2.69 6.90 4.16
C THR A 105 -3.24 5.94 3.10
N ARG A 106 -3.70 4.75 3.48
CA ARG A 106 -4.36 3.82 2.54
C ARG A 106 -5.65 4.38 1.97
N ARG A 107 -6.47 5.03 2.81
CA ARG A 107 -7.70 5.69 2.35
C ARG A 107 -7.40 6.84 1.39
N GLU A 108 -6.41 7.67 1.71
CA GLU A 108 -5.96 8.77 0.85
C GLU A 108 -5.41 8.24 -0.48
N ALA A 109 -4.56 7.21 -0.45
CA ALA A 109 -4.03 6.58 -1.66
C ALA A 109 -5.13 5.97 -2.53
N ALA A 110 -6.15 5.35 -1.95
CA ALA A 110 -7.28 4.81 -2.71
C ALA A 110 -8.09 5.91 -3.40
N VAL A 111 -8.33 7.03 -2.71
CA VAL A 111 -9.00 8.20 -3.31
C VAL A 111 -8.16 8.81 -4.43
N GLU A 112 -6.85 8.89 -4.26
CA GLU A 112 -5.94 9.41 -5.29
C GLU A 112 -5.91 8.50 -6.53
N VAL A 113 -5.89 7.17 -6.34
CA VAL A 113 -5.96 6.19 -7.44
C VAL A 113 -7.26 6.34 -8.23
N GLU A 114 -8.40 6.50 -7.56
CA GLU A 114 -9.67 6.70 -8.27
C GLU A 114 -9.70 8.02 -9.04
N ARG A 115 -9.17 9.11 -8.48
CA ARG A 115 -9.02 10.38 -9.20
C ARG A 115 -8.11 10.26 -10.42
N GLU A 116 -6.98 9.59 -10.27
CA GLU A 116 -6.05 9.38 -11.37
C GLU A 116 -6.69 8.51 -12.46
N ARG A 117 -7.45 7.48 -12.08
CA ARG A 117 -8.21 6.66 -13.02
C ARG A 117 -9.23 7.49 -13.80
N GLU A 118 -9.98 8.35 -13.12
CA GLU A 118 -10.94 9.25 -13.79
C GLU A 118 -10.24 10.20 -14.77
N ARG A 119 -9.10 10.77 -14.36
CA ARG A 119 -8.25 11.63 -15.20
C ARG A 119 -7.78 10.87 -16.46
N VAL A 120 -7.21 9.68 -16.29
CA VAL A 120 -6.72 8.84 -17.40
C VAL A 120 -7.87 8.43 -18.33
N LEU A 121 -9.05 8.09 -17.80
CA LEU A 121 -10.22 7.80 -18.63
C LEU A 121 -10.68 9.02 -19.42
N GLY A 122 -10.60 10.22 -18.85
CA GLY A 122 -10.87 11.48 -19.56
C GLY A 122 -9.90 11.72 -20.71
N GLU A 123 -8.60 11.48 -20.49
CA GLU A 123 -7.56 11.57 -21.52
C GLU A 123 -7.78 10.53 -22.63
N ILE A 124 -8.09 9.28 -22.28
CA ILE A 124 -8.42 8.21 -23.25
C ILE A 124 -9.63 8.62 -24.11
N ARG A 125 -10.72 9.11 -23.51
CA ARG A 125 -11.91 9.56 -24.26
C ARG A 125 -11.56 10.66 -25.27
N THR A 126 -10.72 11.61 -24.86
CA THR A 126 -10.25 12.69 -25.73
C THR A 126 -9.41 12.15 -26.89
N ASN A 127 -8.49 11.23 -26.61
CA ASN A 127 -7.65 10.60 -27.63
C ASN A 127 -8.46 9.75 -28.61
N VAL A 128 -9.45 8.99 -28.12
CA VAL A 128 -10.36 8.19 -28.96
C VAL A 128 -11.21 9.10 -29.84
N ALA A 129 -11.75 10.21 -29.30
CA ALA A 129 -12.48 11.19 -30.10
C ALA A 129 -11.60 11.80 -31.20
N ALA A 130 -10.36 12.18 -30.89
CA ALA A 130 -9.42 12.70 -31.86
C ALA A 130 -9.07 11.69 -32.96
N LEU A 131 -8.82 10.42 -32.59
CA LEU A 131 -8.56 9.33 -33.54
C LEU A 131 -9.79 9.02 -34.42
N ALA A 132 -10.99 9.02 -33.85
CA ALA A 132 -12.23 8.80 -34.59
C ALA A 132 -12.48 9.93 -35.60
N ILE A 133 -12.25 11.19 -35.20
CA ILE A 133 -12.34 12.35 -36.10
C ILE A 133 -11.29 12.22 -37.21
N ALA A 134 -10.04 11.89 -36.89
CA ALA A 134 -8.97 11.72 -37.88
C ALA A 134 -9.28 10.58 -38.88
N ALA A 135 -9.82 9.45 -38.39
CA ALA A 135 -10.23 8.33 -39.24
C ALA A 135 -11.42 8.72 -40.14
N ALA A 136 -12.42 9.42 -39.59
CA ALA A 136 -13.55 9.93 -40.36
C ALA A 136 -13.11 10.95 -41.42
N GLN A 137 -12.22 11.89 -41.07
CA GLN A 137 -11.63 12.85 -42.01
C GLN A 137 -10.86 12.16 -43.13
N LYS A 138 -10.09 11.10 -42.81
CA LYS A 138 -9.36 10.33 -43.81
C LYS A 138 -10.31 9.58 -44.75
N LEU A 139 -11.32 8.88 -44.21
CA LEU A 139 -12.30 8.15 -45.01
C LEU A 139 -13.13 9.08 -45.92
N VAL A 140 -13.59 10.20 -45.37
CA VAL A 140 -14.32 11.22 -46.11
C VAL A 140 -13.41 11.88 -47.15
N GLY A 141 -12.16 12.18 -46.81
CA GLY A 141 -11.17 12.70 -47.75
C GLY A 141 -10.88 11.76 -48.92
N GLU A 142 -10.75 10.45 -48.67
CA GLU A 142 -10.59 9.43 -49.72
C GLU A 142 -11.86 9.26 -50.56
N ALA A 143 -13.06 9.41 -49.97
CA ALA A 143 -14.34 9.31 -50.68
C ALA A 143 -14.71 10.58 -51.49
N LEU A 144 -14.14 11.74 -51.13
CA LEU A 144 -14.35 13.03 -51.82
C LEU A 144 -13.28 13.38 -52.86
N ASP A 145 -12.32 12.50 -53.14
CA ASP A 145 -11.39 12.70 -54.25
C ASP A 145 -12.16 12.72 -55.59
N GLU A 146 -12.03 13.79 -56.36
CA GLU A 146 -12.74 14.02 -57.63
C GLU A 146 -12.52 12.85 -58.61
N LYS A 147 -11.32 12.24 -58.55
CA LYS A 147 -10.98 11.02 -59.30
C LYS A 147 -11.79 9.81 -58.84
N ARG A 148 -11.91 9.58 -57.53
CA ARG A 148 -12.67 8.45 -56.99
C ARG A 148 -14.17 8.62 -57.18
N GLN A 149 -14.68 9.85 -57.14
CA GLN A 149 -16.07 10.15 -57.49
C GLN A 149 -16.36 9.86 -58.97
N HIS A 150 -15.49 10.29 -59.88
CA HIS A 150 -15.63 9.96 -61.31
C HIS A 150 -15.53 8.45 -61.55
N GLU A 151 -14.64 7.76 -60.84
CA GLU A 151 -14.48 6.30 -60.93
C GLU A 151 -15.70 5.56 -60.36
N LEU A 152 -16.24 5.96 -59.21
CA LEU A 152 -17.46 5.38 -58.62
C LEU A 152 -18.71 5.64 -59.47
N VAL A 153 -18.81 6.83 -60.07
CA VAL A 153 -19.89 7.17 -61.02
C VAL A 153 -19.77 6.31 -62.28
N ALA A 154 -18.57 6.17 -62.84
CA ALA A 154 -18.32 5.30 -63.98
C ALA A 154 -18.58 3.82 -63.65
N GLU A 155 -18.17 3.34 -62.47
CA GLU A 155 -18.43 1.99 -61.95
C GLU A 155 -19.93 1.73 -61.76
N PHE A 156 -20.67 2.71 -61.26
CA PHE A 156 -22.13 2.63 -61.08
C PHE A 156 -22.89 2.56 -62.41
N PHE A 157 -22.49 3.36 -63.40
CA PHE A 157 -23.17 3.39 -64.70
C PHE A 157 -22.77 2.23 -65.63
N SER A 158 -21.52 1.77 -65.57
CA SER A 158 -21.02 0.66 -66.39
C SER A 158 -21.30 -0.71 -65.77
N GLY A 159 -21.47 -0.80 -64.44
CA GLY A 159 -21.58 -2.07 -63.72
C GLY A 159 -20.26 -2.86 -63.65
N ILE A 160 -19.13 -2.22 -63.97
CA ILE A 160 -17.81 -2.86 -64.05
C ILE A 160 -17.02 -2.53 -62.78
N LYS A 161 -16.96 -3.48 -61.83
CA LYS A 161 -16.14 -3.36 -60.62
C LYS A 161 -14.70 -3.78 -60.90
N GLY A 162 -13.77 -2.81 -60.94
CA GLY A 162 -12.32 -3.09 -61.00
C GLY A 162 -11.85 -3.92 -62.20
N GLY A 163 -12.49 -3.74 -63.37
CA GLY A 163 -12.13 -4.46 -64.60
C GLY A 163 -12.57 -5.93 -64.64
N LYS A 164 -13.50 -6.34 -63.75
CA LYS A 164 -14.17 -7.65 -63.80
C LYS A 164 -15.68 -7.46 -63.83
N VAL A 165 -16.35 -8.14 -64.76
CA VAL A 165 -17.81 -8.17 -64.82
C VAL A 165 -18.32 -9.07 -63.69
N THR A 166 -18.76 -8.47 -62.58
CA THR A 166 -19.18 -9.18 -61.35
C THR A 166 -20.41 -10.08 -61.55
N ILE A 167 -21.10 -9.95 -62.67
CA ILE A 167 -22.32 -10.70 -62.99
C ILE A 167 -22.00 -12.12 -63.52
N LEU A 168 -20.71 -12.49 -63.68
CA LEU A 168 -20.27 -13.72 -64.34
C LEU A 168 -19.54 -14.73 -63.43
N GLU A 169 -19.59 -14.58 -62.10
CA GLU A 169 -18.86 -15.48 -61.18
C GLU A 169 -19.63 -16.73 -60.72
N GLU A 170 -20.98 -16.78 -60.83
CA GLU A 170 -21.73 -17.89 -60.21
C GLU A 170 -22.42 -18.89 -61.15
N ASN A 171 -22.40 -18.74 -62.49
CA ASN A 171 -23.10 -19.68 -63.38
C ASN A 171 -22.32 -20.03 -64.66
N GLU A 172 -22.14 -21.33 -64.92
CA GLU A 172 -21.57 -21.86 -66.17
C GLU A 172 -22.49 -21.56 -67.35
N LEU A 173 -22.03 -20.74 -68.29
CA LEU A 173 -22.75 -20.39 -69.51
C LEU A 173 -22.52 -21.45 -70.59
N LYS A 174 -23.59 -22.08 -71.08
CA LYS A 174 -23.58 -22.88 -72.32
C LYS A 174 -24.52 -22.25 -73.34
N GLY A 175 -23.96 -21.55 -74.33
CA GLY A 175 -24.72 -20.97 -75.43
C GLY A 175 -23.81 -20.36 -76.50
N LYS A 176 -24.24 -20.38 -77.76
CA LYS A 176 -23.44 -19.87 -78.90
C LYS A 176 -23.64 -18.38 -79.22
N ASN A 177 -24.64 -17.71 -78.63
CA ASN A 177 -24.96 -16.31 -78.90
C ASN A 177 -25.18 -15.53 -77.60
N ALA A 178 -24.49 -14.40 -77.43
CA ALA A 178 -24.61 -13.51 -76.28
C ALA A 178 -24.96 -12.08 -76.73
N GLU A 179 -26.03 -11.53 -76.18
CA GLU A 179 -26.47 -10.15 -76.41
C GLU A 179 -26.24 -9.34 -75.13
N VAL A 180 -25.45 -8.27 -75.25
CA VAL A 180 -25.10 -7.39 -74.14
C VAL A 180 -25.85 -6.09 -74.35
N VAL A 181 -26.77 -5.77 -73.44
CA VAL A 181 -27.58 -4.57 -73.47
C VAL A 181 -27.07 -3.59 -72.41
N SER A 182 -26.65 -2.39 -72.84
CA SER A 182 -26.09 -1.34 -71.98
C SER A 182 -26.90 -0.05 -72.07
N ALA A 183 -26.96 0.70 -70.96
CA ALA A 183 -27.63 2.00 -70.86
C ALA A 183 -26.89 3.13 -71.61
N LEU A 184 -25.57 3.02 -71.74
CA LEU A 184 -24.70 3.99 -72.42
C LEU A 184 -23.85 3.28 -73.49
N PRO A 185 -23.52 3.96 -74.60
CA PRO A 185 -22.65 3.40 -75.63
C PRO A 185 -21.26 3.14 -75.04
N LEU A 186 -20.90 1.87 -74.93
CA LEU A 186 -19.59 1.42 -74.44
C LEU A 186 -18.47 1.95 -75.35
N THR A 187 -17.36 2.37 -74.75
CA THR A 187 -16.16 2.81 -75.47
C THR A 187 -15.46 1.64 -76.16
N ARG A 188 -14.62 1.93 -77.17
CA ARG A 188 -13.91 0.89 -77.94
C ARG A 188 -12.99 0.01 -77.09
N ASP A 189 -12.52 0.52 -75.95
CA ASP A 189 -11.64 -0.22 -75.05
C ASP A 189 -12.46 -1.12 -74.11
N GLU A 190 -13.62 -0.67 -73.64
CA GLU A 190 -14.55 -1.48 -72.83
C GLU A 190 -15.17 -2.63 -73.65
N GLN A 191 -15.52 -2.39 -74.92
CA GLN A 191 -16.01 -3.43 -75.83
C GLN A 191 -14.98 -4.55 -76.03
N LYS A 192 -13.69 -4.22 -76.11
CA LYS A 192 -12.61 -5.21 -76.22
C LYS A 192 -12.43 -6.03 -74.95
N VAL A 193 -12.56 -5.39 -73.78
CA VAL A 193 -12.49 -6.09 -72.48
C VAL A 193 -13.64 -7.08 -72.36
N ILE A 194 -14.87 -6.66 -72.66
CA ILE A 194 -16.06 -7.51 -72.59
C ILE A 194 -15.99 -8.64 -73.63
N GLN A 195 -15.53 -8.33 -74.86
CA GLN A 195 -15.35 -9.34 -75.90
C GLN A 195 -14.27 -10.37 -75.51
N GLY A 196 -13.15 -9.92 -74.93
CA GLY A 196 -12.08 -10.80 -74.45
C GLY A 196 -12.50 -11.70 -73.29
N GLU A 197 -13.30 -11.18 -72.36
CA GLU A 197 -13.81 -11.95 -71.22
C GLU A 197 -14.92 -12.94 -71.65
N MET A 198 -15.78 -12.55 -72.60
CA MET A 198 -16.78 -13.45 -73.18
C MET A 198 -16.17 -14.55 -74.05
N LEU A 199 -15.15 -14.24 -74.87
CA LEU A 199 -14.45 -15.24 -75.69
C LEU A 199 -13.71 -16.28 -74.83
N SER A 200 -13.12 -15.83 -73.72
CA SER A 200 -12.37 -16.70 -72.80
C SER A 200 -13.26 -17.67 -72.04
N LYS A 201 -14.56 -17.37 -71.86
CA LYS A 201 -15.52 -18.20 -71.12
C LYS A 201 -16.53 -18.97 -72.00
N LEU A 202 -16.89 -18.49 -73.19
CA LEU A 202 -17.90 -19.14 -74.07
C LEU A 202 -17.32 -19.95 -75.25
N GLY A 203 -15.99 -19.97 -75.43
CA GLY A 203 -15.34 -20.66 -76.55
C GLY A 203 -15.42 -19.89 -77.88
N GLU A 204 -14.42 -20.10 -78.75
CA GLU A 204 -14.02 -19.29 -79.93
C GLU A 204 -15.09 -18.94 -81.00
N THR A 205 -16.38 -19.20 -80.81
CA THR A 205 -17.42 -18.91 -81.83
C THR A 205 -18.65 -18.16 -81.32
N ALA A 206 -18.57 -17.50 -80.16
CA ALA A 206 -19.65 -16.66 -79.67
C ALA A 206 -19.72 -15.31 -80.42
N ALA A 207 -20.80 -15.09 -81.20
CA ALA A 207 -21.10 -13.77 -81.74
C ALA A 207 -21.70 -12.90 -80.64
N VAL A 208 -20.96 -11.85 -80.23
CA VAL A 208 -21.41 -10.89 -79.22
C VAL A 208 -22.03 -9.69 -79.92
N SER A 209 -23.32 -9.44 -79.68
CA SER A 209 -24.02 -8.26 -80.19
C SER A 209 -24.23 -7.26 -79.07
N PHE A 210 -23.80 -6.01 -79.28
CA PHE A 210 -23.97 -4.92 -78.32
C PHE A 210 -25.16 -4.07 -78.74
N ASN A 211 -26.17 -3.97 -77.89
CA ASN A 211 -27.34 -3.15 -78.13
C ASN A 211 -27.47 -2.08 -77.03
N VAL A 212 -27.93 -0.88 -77.40
CA VAL A 212 -28.07 0.25 -76.47
C VAL A 212 -29.56 0.51 -76.25
N ASP A 213 -30.05 0.30 -75.02
CA ASP A 213 -31.43 0.59 -74.65
C ASP A 213 -31.47 1.79 -73.67
N PRO A 214 -31.96 2.98 -74.11
CA PRO A 214 -32.06 4.18 -73.27
C PRO A 214 -33.02 4.05 -72.07
N LYS A 215 -33.83 2.99 -72.00
CA LYS A 215 -34.75 2.75 -70.86
C LYS A 215 -34.05 2.19 -69.63
N LEU A 216 -32.80 1.71 -69.77
CA LEU A 216 -32.00 1.25 -68.64
C LEU A 216 -31.42 2.48 -67.93
N LEU A 217 -31.73 2.62 -66.64
CA LEU A 217 -31.24 3.74 -65.82
C LEU A 217 -29.75 3.61 -65.42
N GLY A 218 -29.13 2.46 -65.73
CA GLY A 218 -27.70 2.15 -65.49
C GLY A 218 -27.49 0.63 -65.32
N GLY A 219 -26.25 0.16 -65.50
CA GLY A 219 -25.86 -1.26 -65.38
C GLY A 219 -25.95 -2.06 -66.68
N LEU A 220 -25.55 -3.34 -66.61
CA LEU A 220 -25.40 -4.24 -67.76
C LEU A 220 -26.43 -5.38 -67.69
N VAL A 221 -27.17 -5.61 -68.77
CA VAL A 221 -28.04 -6.79 -68.90
C VAL A 221 -27.46 -7.70 -69.96
N VAL A 222 -27.13 -8.94 -69.59
CA VAL A 222 -26.53 -9.92 -70.50
C VAL A 222 -27.53 -11.04 -70.76
N ARG A 223 -27.90 -11.24 -72.03
CA ARG A 223 -28.79 -12.30 -72.47
C ARG A 223 -27.99 -13.34 -73.27
N VAL A 224 -27.97 -14.59 -72.81
CA VAL A 224 -27.30 -15.71 -73.49
C VAL A 224 -28.31 -16.82 -73.72
N GLY A 225 -28.71 -17.04 -74.98
CA GLY A 225 -29.77 -18.00 -75.32
C GLY A 225 -31.09 -17.70 -74.59
N ASP A 226 -31.53 -18.61 -73.71
CA ASP A 226 -32.76 -18.49 -72.91
C ASP A 226 -32.52 -17.86 -71.51
N THR A 227 -31.27 -17.52 -71.17
CA THR A 227 -30.93 -16.97 -69.85
C THR A 227 -30.71 -15.47 -69.94
N VAL A 228 -31.46 -14.70 -69.14
CA VAL A 228 -31.27 -13.26 -68.98
C VAL A 228 -30.66 -13.01 -67.61
N ILE A 229 -29.48 -12.39 -67.58
CA ILE A 229 -28.83 -11.96 -66.36
C ILE A 229 -28.95 -10.45 -66.27
N ASP A 230 -29.76 -9.99 -65.32
CA ASP A 230 -30.07 -8.58 -65.11
C ASP A 230 -29.15 -7.99 -64.03
N GLY A 231 -28.14 -7.24 -64.48
CA GLY A 231 -27.29 -6.42 -63.63
C GLY A 231 -27.65 -4.93 -63.66
N SER A 232 -28.89 -4.59 -64.05
CA SER A 232 -29.34 -3.20 -64.09
C SER A 232 -29.58 -2.62 -62.69
N VAL A 233 -29.43 -1.30 -62.57
CA VAL A 233 -29.69 -0.56 -61.33
C VAL A 233 -31.14 -0.72 -60.86
N ALA A 234 -32.09 -0.85 -61.79
CA ALA A 234 -33.50 -1.10 -61.49
C ALA A 234 -33.70 -2.47 -60.80
N GLY A 235 -33.05 -3.52 -61.29
CA GLY A 235 -33.09 -4.86 -60.68
C GLY A 235 -32.46 -4.89 -59.28
N GLN A 236 -31.34 -4.19 -59.08
CA GLN A 236 -30.70 -4.11 -57.76
C GLN A 236 -31.51 -3.33 -56.73
N ILE A 237 -32.22 -2.26 -57.12
CA ILE A 237 -33.11 -1.53 -56.21
C ILE A 237 -34.30 -2.40 -55.81
N GLN A 238 -34.83 -3.19 -56.75
CA GLN A 238 -35.93 -4.11 -56.47
C GLN A 238 -35.50 -5.27 -55.56
N SER A 239 -34.29 -5.81 -55.74
CA SER A 239 -33.75 -6.84 -54.83
C SER A 239 -33.46 -6.27 -53.44
N LEU A 240 -32.84 -5.09 -53.32
CA LEU A 240 -32.61 -4.45 -52.02
C LEU A 240 -33.92 -4.17 -51.27
N ARG A 241 -34.97 -3.75 -51.98
CA ARG A 241 -36.30 -3.53 -51.40
C ARG A 241 -36.92 -4.83 -50.90
N ALA A 242 -36.70 -5.96 -51.59
CA ALA A 242 -37.16 -7.26 -51.16
C ALA A 242 -36.36 -7.83 -49.96
N THR A 243 -35.11 -7.41 -49.76
CA THR A 243 -34.29 -7.83 -48.60
C THR A 243 -34.50 -6.97 -47.34
N LEU A 244 -35.15 -5.80 -47.48
CA LEU A 244 -35.43 -4.86 -46.39
C LEU A 244 -36.88 -4.92 -45.88
N GLU A 245 -37.72 -5.78 -46.47
CA GLU A 245 -39.00 -6.24 -45.90
C GLU A 245 -38.81 -7.59 -45.18
#